data_AF-A0A1I3FDM5-F1
#
_entry.id   AF-A0A1I3FDM5-F1
#
_cell.length_a   1.000
_cell.length_b   1.000
_cell.length_c   1.000
_cell.angle_alpha   90.00
_cell.angle_beta   90.00
_cell.angle_gamma   90.00
#
_symmetry.space_group_name_H-M   'P 1'
#
loop_
_entity.id
_entity.type
_entity.pdbx_description
1 polymer ?
#
loop_
_entity_poly.entity_id
_entity_poly.type
_entity_poly.pdbx_seq_one_letter_code
_entity_poly.pdbx_strand_id
1 'polypeptide(L)'
;MLYVACEGESTEPDYLDYLNDQFGGGDGQGRQPFRLQPVPRRGGRTPSGIVEAVRKAAGEDGAWALFDRDQWNDIPQAIKAAADSKVELAFSHPSFDLWLLLHFQAFGGAQSGSSKIVVEKLRQAKGANAFKDYGKGGARRASRGLGARP
;
A
#
# COMPACT_ATOMS: atom_id res chain seq x y z
N MET A 1 1.53 -4.01 -16.97
CA MET A 1 1.85 -4.28 -15.53
C MET A 1 1.71 -2.96 -14.78
N LEU A 2 1.50 -2.97 -13.47
CA LEU A 2 1.52 -1.76 -12.65
C LEU A 2 2.62 -1.89 -11.59
N TYR A 3 3.66 -1.08 -11.67
CA TYR A 3 4.69 -1.02 -10.65
C TYR A 3 4.28 -0.02 -9.58
N VAL A 4 4.40 -0.42 -8.32
CA VAL A 4 3.99 0.43 -7.18
C VAL A 4 5.16 0.53 -6.22
N ALA A 5 5.65 1.74 -5.98
CA ALA A 5 6.61 1.98 -4.90
C ALA A 5 5.91 2.59 -3.69
N CYS A 6 6.20 2.06 -2.51
CA CYS A 6 5.61 2.49 -1.25
C CYS A 6 6.65 3.19 -0.36
N GLU A 7 6.16 4.01 0.57
CA GLU A 7 7.00 4.57 1.62
C GLU A 7 7.41 3.49 2.63
N GLY A 8 6.46 2.72 3.15
CA GLY A 8 6.69 1.61 4.07
C GLY A 8 7.13 0.31 3.40
N GLU A 9 7.70 -0.58 4.23
CA GLU A 9 8.30 -1.85 3.79
C GLU A 9 7.46 -3.10 4.15
N SER A 10 6.31 -2.94 4.83
CA SER A 10 5.49 -4.07 5.29
C SER A 10 4.02 -3.93 4.91
N THR A 11 3.28 -3.01 5.53
CA THR A 11 1.82 -2.93 5.41
C THR A 11 1.37 -2.73 3.96
N GLU A 12 1.99 -1.80 3.24
CA GLU A 12 1.58 -1.46 1.87
C GLU A 12 1.91 -2.58 0.88
N PRO A 13 3.14 -3.14 0.83
CA PRO A 13 3.43 -4.31 0.00
C PRO A 13 2.50 -5.50 0.27
N ASP A 14 2.24 -5.83 1.54
CA ASP A 14 1.33 -6.92 1.92
C ASP A 14 -0.09 -6.67 1.38
N TYR A 15 -0.51 -5.40 1.33
CA TYR A 15 -1.84 -5.01 0.80
C TYR A 15 -1.91 -5.14 -0.71
N LEU A 16 -0.85 -4.75 -1.42
CA LEU A 16 -0.77 -4.93 -2.87
C LEU A 16 -0.79 -6.42 -3.25
N ASP A 17 -0.10 -7.26 -2.49
CA ASP A 17 -0.13 -8.71 -2.67
C ASP A 17 -1.53 -9.28 -2.40
N TYR A 18 -2.20 -8.84 -1.33
CA TYR A 18 -3.60 -9.21 -1.08
C TYR A 18 -4.52 -8.82 -2.25
N LEU A 19 -4.36 -7.62 -2.83
CA LEU A 19 -5.15 -7.20 -4.00
C LEU A 19 -4.89 -8.07 -5.22
N ASN A 20 -3.64 -8.44 -5.49
CA ASN A 20 -3.30 -9.38 -6.55
C ASN A 20 -3.98 -10.73 -6.33
N ASP A 21 -3.91 -11.28 -5.12
CA ASP A 21 -4.45 -12.60 -4.81
C ASP A 21 -5.98 -12.63 -4.91
N GLN A 22 -6.66 -11.59 -4.42
CA GLN A 22 -8.13 -11.56 -4.41
C GLN A 22 -8.73 -11.13 -5.74
N PHE A 23 -8.06 -10.22 -6.45
CA PHE A 23 -8.65 -9.52 -7.58
C PHE A 23 -7.82 -9.59 -8.86
N GLY A 24 -6.52 -9.90 -8.81
CA GLY A 24 -5.63 -9.80 -9.97
C GLY A 24 -6.07 -10.60 -11.21
N GLY A 25 -6.77 -11.72 -11.04
CA GLY A 25 -7.29 -12.53 -12.15
C GLY A 25 -8.45 -11.92 -12.95
N GLY A 26 -8.97 -10.76 -12.55
CA GLY A 26 -10.24 -10.24 -13.07
C GLY A 26 -11.44 -10.98 -12.48
N ASP A 27 -12.66 -10.63 -12.89
CA ASP A 27 -13.90 -11.27 -12.42
C ASP A 27 -14.74 -11.92 -13.52
N GLY A 28 -14.30 -11.83 -14.78
CA GLY A 28 -15.04 -12.32 -15.94
C GLY A 28 -16.34 -11.55 -16.23
N GLN A 29 -16.64 -10.47 -15.50
CA GLN A 29 -17.84 -9.64 -15.60
C GLN A 29 -17.52 -8.19 -16.00
N GLY A 30 -16.35 -7.98 -16.61
CA GLY A 30 -15.91 -6.68 -17.13
C GLY A 30 -14.66 -6.14 -16.44
N ARG A 31 -14.33 -6.61 -15.23
CA ARG A 31 -13.07 -6.21 -14.58
C ARG A 31 -11.91 -6.97 -15.18
N GLN A 32 -11.05 -6.23 -15.87
CA GLN A 32 -9.87 -6.77 -16.52
C GLN A 32 -8.87 -7.30 -15.49
N PRO A 33 -8.10 -8.35 -15.83
CA PRO A 33 -6.98 -8.79 -15.02
C PRO A 33 -5.95 -7.66 -14.83
N PHE A 34 -5.31 -7.63 -13.67
CA PHE A 34 -4.23 -6.70 -13.37
C PHE A 34 -3.17 -7.38 -12.53
N ARG A 35 -1.99 -6.76 -12.49
CA ARG A 35 -0.93 -7.17 -11.58
C ARG A 35 -0.19 -5.95 -11.05
N LEU A 36 -0.21 -5.81 -9.73
CA LEU A 36 0.55 -4.83 -8.96
C LEU A 36 1.89 -5.46 -8.62
N GLN A 37 2.99 -4.80 -8.98
CA GLN A 37 4.34 -5.26 -8.70
C GLN A 37 4.97 -4.27 -7.71
N PRO A 38 5.04 -4.63 -6.42
CA PRO A 38 5.75 -3.82 -5.44
C PRO A 38 7.21 -3.64 -5.85
N VAL A 39 7.67 -2.39 -5.84
CA VAL A 39 9.06 -2.05 -6.09
C VAL A 39 9.83 -2.18 -4.78
N PRO A 40 10.79 -3.11 -4.67
CA PRO A 40 11.54 -3.31 -3.45
C PRO A 40 12.35 -2.05 -3.11
N ARG A 41 12.31 -1.69 -1.84
CA ARG A 41 13.02 -0.56 -1.28
C ARG A 41 14.05 -1.06 -0.27
N ARG A 42 15.14 -0.31 -0.12
CA ARG A 42 16.03 -0.37 1.04
C ARG A 42 16.21 1.03 1.59
N GLY A 43 15.79 1.24 2.84
CA GLY A 43 16.01 2.48 3.59
C GLY A 43 15.03 3.58 3.22
N GLY A 44 14.65 4.40 4.22
CA GLY A 44 13.76 5.55 4.08
C GLY A 44 14.23 6.50 2.98
N ARG A 45 13.33 6.85 2.07
CA ARG A 45 13.52 7.68 0.87
C ARG A 45 12.35 8.62 0.97
N THR A 46 12.66 9.86 0.73
CA THR A 46 11.69 10.91 0.60
C THR A 46 10.68 10.56 -0.52
N PRO A 47 9.45 11.11 -0.47
CA PRO A 47 8.47 11.05 -1.56
C PRO A 47 9.06 11.19 -2.97
N SER A 48 9.95 12.16 -3.20
CA SER A 48 10.61 12.33 -4.50
C SER A 48 11.48 11.13 -4.90
N GLY A 49 12.18 10.51 -3.95
CA GLY A 49 12.94 9.28 -4.18
C GLY A 49 12.08 8.05 -4.47
N ILE A 50 10.84 8.01 -3.97
CA ILE A 50 9.87 6.95 -4.31
C ILE A 50 9.47 7.07 -5.78
N VAL A 51 9.14 8.29 -6.22
CA VAL A 51 8.79 8.57 -7.62
C VAL A 51 9.92 8.16 -8.56
N GLU A 52 11.17 8.52 -8.23
CA GLU A 52 12.32 8.12 -9.04
C GLU A 52 12.50 6.60 -9.09
N ALA A 53 12.31 5.91 -7.96
CA ALA A 53 12.47 4.46 -7.88
C ALA A 53 11.42 3.73 -8.73
N VAL A 54 10.14 4.11 -8.65
CA VAL A 54 9.10 3.47 -9.46
C VAL A 54 9.25 3.79 -10.93
N ARG A 55 9.62 5.02 -11.29
CA ARG A 55 9.90 5.41 -12.67
C ARG A 55 10.97 4.49 -13.29
N LYS A 56 12.08 4.26 -12.58
CA LYS A 56 13.16 3.38 -13.06
C LYS A 56 12.72 1.92 -13.18
N ALA A 57 11.90 1.45 -12.24
CA ALA A 57 11.44 0.06 -12.23
C ALA A 57 10.37 -0.23 -13.30
N ALA A 58 9.49 0.72 -13.58
CA ALA A 58 8.38 0.54 -14.50
C ALA A 58 8.78 0.58 -15.97
N GLY A 59 9.79 1.37 -16.34
CA GLY A 59 10.12 1.61 -17.75
C GLY A 59 8.93 2.22 -18.47
N GLU A 60 8.33 1.47 -19.41
CA GLU A 60 7.14 1.88 -20.18
C GLU A 60 5.81 1.39 -19.57
N ASP A 61 5.85 0.55 -18.51
CA ASP A 61 4.66 0.10 -17.80
C ASP A 61 4.07 1.22 -16.90
N GLY A 62 2.85 1.01 -16.40
CA GLY A 62 2.21 1.94 -15.47
C GLY A 62 2.97 2.02 -14.15
N ALA A 63 3.18 3.24 -13.65
CA ALA A 63 3.97 3.52 -12.44
C ALA A 63 3.13 4.31 -11.42
N TRP A 64 3.10 3.82 -10.18
CA TRP A 64 2.42 4.47 -9.05
C TRP A 64 3.37 4.64 -7.87
N ALA A 65 3.37 5.81 -7.26
CA ALA A 65 4.04 6.07 -5.99
C ALA A 65 3.00 6.30 -4.89
N LEU A 66 3.08 5.51 -3.83
CA LEU A 66 2.22 5.56 -2.65
C LEU A 66 3.03 6.04 -1.45
N PHE A 67 2.56 7.09 -0.78
CA PHE A 67 3.22 7.61 0.42
C PHE A 67 2.21 8.15 1.43
N ASP A 68 2.63 8.16 2.69
CA ASP A 68 1.85 8.77 3.75
C ASP A 68 1.98 10.29 3.66
N ARG A 69 0.85 10.99 3.81
CA ARG A 69 0.84 12.45 3.91
C ARG A 69 1.22 12.82 5.33
N ASP A 70 2.52 12.82 5.58
CA ASP A 70 3.14 13.21 6.83
C ASP A 70 3.91 14.55 6.68
N GLN A 71 4.90 14.79 7.55
CA GLN A 71 5.67 16.04 7.61
C GLN A 71 6.80 16.16 6.57
N TRP A 72 6.88 15.29 5.55
CA TRP A 72 7.87 15.47 4.49
C TRP A 72 7.69 16.80 3.75
N ASN A 73 8.74 17.62 3.78
CA ASN A 73 8.77 18.90 3.06
C ASN A 73 8.99 18.75 1.55
N ASP A 74 9.36 17.56 1.06
CA ASP A 74 9.70 17.34 -0.36
C ASP A 74 8.51 16.86 -1.23
N ILE A 75 7.30 16.84 -0.69
CA ILE A 75 6.09 16.46 -1.42
C ILE A 75 5.86 17.33 -2.67
N PRO A 76 6.05 18.67 -2.65
CA PRO A 76 5.95 19.48 -3.87
C PRO A 76 6.91 19.02 -4.98
N GLN A 77 8.13 18.62 -4.62
CA GLN A 77 9.14 18.11 -5.54
C GLN A 77 8.73 16.74 -6.08
N ALA A 78 8.15 15.87 -5.24
CA ALA A 78 7.60 14.58 -5.66
C ALA A 78 6.46 14.75 -6.67
N ILE A 79 5.52 15.67 -6.41
CA ILE A 79 4.43 16.00 -7.34
C ILE A 79 4.97 16.46 -8.68
N LYS A 80 5.93 17.39 -8.68
CA LYS A 80 6.57 17.86 -9.90
C LYS A 80 7.27 16.72 -10.65
N ALA A 81 8.08 15.92 -9.96
CA ALA A 81 8.80 14.80 -10.56
C ALA A 81 7.84 13.76 -11.17
N ALA A 82 6.71 13.50 -10.50
CA ALA A 82 5.71 12.54 -10.94
C ALA A 82 5.01 13.01 -12.22
N ALA A 83 4.58 14.28 -12.26
CA ALA A 83 4.01 14.91 -13.43
C ALA A 83 4.98 14.89 -14.63
N ASP A 84 6.25 15.20 -14.39
CA ASP A 84 7.30 15.20 -15.43
C ASP A 84 7.62 13.78 -15.95
N SER A 85 7.26 12.73 -15.21
CA SER A 85 7.66 11.34 -15.48
C SER A 85 6.51 10.37 -15.74
N LYS A 86 5.26 10.84 -15.88
CA LYS A 86 4.05 10.02 -16.02
C LYS A 86 3.89 8.97 -14.89
N VAL A 87 4.33 9.33 -13.69
CA VAL A 87 4.11 8.52 -12.49
C VAL A 87 2.85 9.04 -11.81
N GLU A 88 1.93 8.14 -11.50
CA GLU A 88 0.72 8.45 -10.76
C GLU A 88 1.01 8.47 -9.25
N LEU A 89 0.29 9.31 -8.51
CA LEU A 89 0.49 9.49 -7.07
C LEU A 89 -0.74 9.05 -6.27
N ALA A 90 -0.49 8.37 -5.15
CA ALA A 90 -1.49 8.04 -4.15
C ALA A 90 -1.01 8.45 -2.75
N PHE A 91 -1.92 9.01 -1.96
CA PHE A 91 -1.65 9.48 -0.60
C PHE A 91 -2.58 8.82 0.40
N SER A 92 -2.03 8.36 1.52
CA SER A 92 -2.78 8.05 2.75
C SER A 92 -2.65 9.21 3.74
N HIS A 93 -3.66 9.49 4.58
CA HIS A 93 -3.55 10.55 5.58
C HIS A 93 -4.26 10.21 6.89
N PRO A 94 -3.60 10.41 8.05
CA PRO A 94 -2.15 10.61 8.23
C PRO A 94 -1.27 9.40 7.86
N SER A 95 -1.82 8.18 7.86
CA SER A 95 -1.04 6.98 7.54
C SER A 95 -1.85 5.88 6.85
N PHE A 96 -1.17 4.99 6.16
CA PHE A 96 -1.78 3.89 5.42
C PHE A 96 -2.48 2.89 6.36
N ASP A 97 -1.87 2.55 7.49
CA ASP A 97 -2.47 1.67 8.50
C ASP A 97 -3.84 2.20 8.95
N LEU A 98 -3.95 3.53 9.12
CA LEU A 98 -5.19 4.17 9.56
C LEU A 98 -6.22 4.19 8.44
N TRP A 99 -5.81 4.56 7.23
CA TRP A 99 -6.68 4.50 6.06
C TRP A 99 -7.29 3.10 5.90
N LEU A 100 -6.47 2.05 6.03
CA LEU A 100 -6.92 0.66 5.93
C LEU A 100 -7.88 0.28 7.08
N LEU A 101 -7.59 0.70 8.32
CA LEU A 101 -8.48 0.46 9.46
C LEU A 101 -9.89 1.05 9.23
N LEU A 102 -9.96 2.25 8.66
CA LEU A 102 -11.21 2.98 8.44
C LEU A 102 -12.16 2.30 7.45
N HIS A 103 -11.67 1.37 6.63
CA HIS A 103 -12.52 0.53 5.78
C HIS A 103 -13.34 -0.50 6.58
N PHE A 104 -12.90 -0.84 7.79
CA PHE A 104 -13.52 -1.88 8.62
C PHE A 104 -14.23 -1.34 9.86
N GLN A 105 -13.76 -0.23 10.42
CA GLN A 105 -14.38 0.39 11.59
C GLN A 105 -14.10 1.88 11.66
N ALA A 106 -15.05 2.62 12.23
CA ALA A 106 -14.81 4.01 12.63
C ALA A 106 -13.73 4.05 13.71
N PHE A 107 -12.84 5.06 13.62
CA PHE A 107 -11.81 5.31 14.61
C PHE A 107 -11.88 6.77 15.04
N GLY A 108 -12.01 7.02 16.35
CA GLY A 108 -12.04 8.35 16.94
C GLY A 108 -11.20 8.40 18.22
N GLY A 109 -10.56 9.54 18.48
CA GLY A 109 -9.69 9.77 19.63
C GLY A 109 -8.31 10.28 19.22
N ALA A 110 -7.62 10.95 20.15
CA ALA A 110 -6.26 11.40 19.91
C ALA A 110 -5.36 10.19 19.65
N GLN A 111 -4.90 10.04 18.41
CA GLN A 111 -3.76 9.18 18.13
C GLN A 111 -2.55 9.91 18.68
N SER A 112 -1.97 9.42 19.77
CA SER A 112 -0.66 9.91 20.23
C SER A 112 0.46 9.49 19.27
N GLY A 113 0.22 9.58 17.96
CA GLY A 113 1.13 9.20 16.87
C GLY A 113 1.46 7.71 16.79
N SER A 114 0.78 6.83 17.52
CA SER A 114 1.19 5.42 17.61
C SER A 114 0.55 4.55 16.53
N SER A 115 1.31 4.26 15.47
CA SER A 115 0.98 3.24 14.46
C SER A 115 0.62 1.88 15.07
N LYS A 116 1.19 1.55 16.24
CA LYS A 116 0.93 0.28 16.94
C LYS A 116 -0.54 0.09 17.33
N ILE A 117 -1.19 1.13 17.86
CA ILE A 117 -2.60 1.05 18.27
C ILE A 117 -3.49 0.82 17.05
N VAL A 118 -3.18 1.49 15.94
CA VAL A 118 -3.92 1.36 14.68
C VAL A 118 -3.78 -0.05 14.13
N VAL A 119 -2.56 -0.58 14.06
CA VAL A 119 -2.30 -1.95 13.60
C VAL A 119 -2.94 -3.00 14.50
N GLU A 120 -2.89 -2.84 15.82
CA GLU A 120 -3.56 -3.75 16.75
C GLU A 120 -5.08 -3.77 16.55
N LYS A 121 -5.69 -2.60 16.39
CA LYS A 121 -7.13 -2.50 16.10
C LYS A 121 -7.48 -3.07 14.73
N LEU A 122 -6.64 -2.90 13.72
CA LEU A 122 -6.83 -3.49 12.40
C LEU A 122 -6.87 -5.02 12.49
N ARG A 123 -5.91 -5.63 13.19
CA ARG A 123 -5.85 -7.08 13.38
C ARG A 123 -7.09 -7.64 14.10
N GLN A 124 -7.75 -6.82 14.93
CA GLN A 124 -8.94 -7.18 15.70
C GLN A 124 -10.25 -6.77 15.01
N ALA A 125 -10.19 -6.02 13.91
CA ALA A 125 -11.38 -5.48 13.25
C ALA A 125 -12.22 -6.61 12.63
N LYS A 126 -13.54 -6.55 12.83
CA LYS A 126 -14.47 -7.46 12.15
C LYS A 126 -14.36 -7.23 10.64
N GLY A 127 -14.20 -8.29 9.86
CA GLY A 127 -14.02 -8.23 8.41
C GLY A 127 -12.57 -8.06 7.94
N ALA A 128 -11.62 -7.74 8.83
CA ALA A 128 -10.20 -7.59 8.49
C ALA A 128 -9.38 -8.88 8.63
N ASN A 129 -10.00 -10.05 8.37
CA ASN A 129 -9.37 -11.35 8.62
C ASN A 129 -8.06 -11.55 7.83
N ALA A 130 -7.99 -11.01 6.61
CA ALA A 130 -6.78 -11.04 5.79
C ALA A 130 -5.60 -10.26 6.41
N PHE A 131 -5.88 -9.36 7.36
CA PHE A 131 -4.92 -8.42 7.94
C PHE A 131 -4.49 -8.81 9.36
N LYS A 132 -4.84 -10.00 9.86
CA LYS A 132 -4.54 -10.46 11.24
C LYS A 132 -3.05 -10.56 11.57
N ASP A 133 -2.21 -10.73 10.56
CA ASP A 133 -0.77 -10.91 10.71
C ASP A 133 0.08 -9.74 10.17
N TYR A 134 -0.57 -8.65 9.75
CA TYR A 134 0.10 -7.44 9.26
C TYR A 134 1.13 -6.90 10.25
N GLY A 135 2.32 -6.52 9.79
CA GLY A 135 3.36 -5.88 10.59
C GLY A 135 4.03 -6.78 11.63
N LYS A 136 3.83 -8.11 11.60
CA LYS A 136 4.49 -9.05 12.52
C LYS A 136 5.91 -9.46 12.11
N GLY A 137 6.47 -8.90 11.04
CA GLY A 137 7.88 -9.09 10.66
C GLY A 137 8.21 -10.55 10.32
N GLY A 138 8.26 -10.86 9.03
CA GLY A 138 8.72 -12.15 8.55
C GLY A 138 8.03 -12.50 7.26
N ALA A 139 8.83 -12.83 6.25
CA ALA A 139 8.40 -13.35 4.96
C ALA A 139 7.37 -14.48 5.13
N ARG A 140 6.10 -14.12 5.20
CA ARG A 140 4.99 -14.99 4.88
C ARG A 140 4.35 -14.35 3.68
N ARG A 141 4.87 -14.75 2.50
CA ARG A 141 4.00 -14.91 1.32
C ARG A 141 2.67 -15.39 1.86
N ALA A 142 1.59 -14.65 1.58
CA ALA A 142 0.22 -14.99 1.92
C ALA A 142 0.06 -16.51 1.79
N SER A 143 0.19 -17.21 2.92
CA SER A 143 0.39 -18.65 2.87
C SER A 143 -0.99 -19.22 2.77
N ARG A 144 -1.33 -19.64 1.55
CA ARG A 144 -2.28 -20.72 1.24
C ARG A 144 -3.65 -20.59 1.91
N GLY A 145 -4.64 -20.30 1.06
CA GLY A 145 -5.96 -20.91 1.16
C GLY A 145 -6.98 -20.08 1.93
N LEU A 146 -7.59 -19.11 1.24
CA LEU A 146 -8.95 -18.69 1.56
C LEU A 146 -9.93 -19.53 0.75
N GLY A 147 -9.94 -20.83 1.05
CA GLY A 147 -11.08 -21.68 0.79
C GLY A 147 -12.08 -21.51 1.92
N ALA A 148 -13.09 -20.67 1.70
CA ALA A 148 -14.43 -20.77 2.28
C ALA A 148 -15.23 -19.53 1.83
N ARG A 149 -15.93 -19.65 0.71
CA ARG A 149 -17.15 -18.87 0.49
C ARG A 149 -18.31 -19.64 1.14
N PRO A 150 -19.31 -18.97 1.75
CA PRO A 150 -20.64 -19.55 1.81
C PRO A 150 -21.22 -19.71 0.39
#